data_AF-A0A9E3K8D7-F1
#
_entry.id   AF-A0A9E3K8D7-F1
#
_cell.length_a   1.000
_cell.length_b   1.000
_cell.length_c   1.000
_cell.angle_alpha   90.00
_cell.angle_beta   90.00
_cell.angle_gamma   90.00
#
_symmetry.space_group_name_H-M   'P 1'
#
loop_
_entity.id
_entity.type
_entity.pdbx_description
1 polymer ?
#
loop_
_entity_poly.entity_id
_entity_poly.type
_entity_poly.pdbx_seq_one_letter_code
_entity_poly.pdbx_strand_id
1 'polypeptide(L)'
;MFNDPNNTSDYQRLAGSFASAPSGDFQRLAAPIGPDPYAAQRPQGTTAPLPAPPPSASGRRSTIWDKQHISETLAGIGQAFLSNQNFGEGLGAVAGVIGNRQHQLRDDTRKSVTYGGPDNQFAITTDPASGDQSIRKVPEFAEAVEAERRARYAPTPKENADMRSRVLYSIGALPAEQRATAYQHVIANPAQYSVDPATMPGQWSDEYGTVGAGLGMNVNQSLSQQRNDAVAADRVAANRRRLEQGDQRLQQGAARVAQGAERLRQSPPSTRKGYSMPKSRADF
;
A
#
# COMPACT_ATOMS: atom_id res chain seq x y z
N MET A 1 32.13 36.00 30.32
CA MET A 1 33.57 35.65 30.32
C MET A 1 33.68 34.16 30.08
N PHE A 2 34.23 33.82 28.91
CA PHE A 2 34.82 32.57 28.44
C PHE A 2 34.10 31.21 28.62
N ASN A 3 33.56 30.74 27.48
CA ASN A 3 33.49 29.35 27.07
C ASN A 3 34.90 28.73 27.08
N ASP A 4 35.03 27.54 27.66
CA ASP A 4 36.25 26.74 27.61
C ASP A 4 36.02 25.52 26.69
N PRO A 5 36.62 25.47 25.47
CA PRO A 5 36.33 24.43 24.48
C PRO A 5 37.25 23.19 24.56
N ASN A 6 37.95 22.96 25.68
CA ASN A 6 38.98 21.91 25.78
C ASN A 6 38.68 20.77 26.78
N ASN A 7 37.41 20.37 26.95
CA ASN A 7 37.09 19.15 27.69
C ASN A 7 36.69 18.00 26.76
N THR A 8 37.68 17.42 26.07
CA THR A 8 37.53 16.24 25.19
C THR A 8 38.03 14.94 25.83
N SER A 9 38.24 14.93 27.15
CA SER A 9 38.95 13.85 27.85
C SER A 9 38.06 12.75 28.41
N ASP A 10 36.73 12.92 28.44
CA ASP A 10 35.83 12.01 29.17
C ASP A 10 35.17 10.91 28.31
N TYR A 11 35.41 10.87 26.99
CA TYR A 11 34.79 9.86 26.11
C TYR A 11 35.59 8.54 25.96
N GLN A 12 36.74 8.38 26.63
CA GLN A 12 37.58 7.17 26.51
C GLN A 12 37.44 6.17 27.69
N ARG A 13 36.53 6.37 28.65
CA ARG A 13 36.36 5.48 29.82
C ARG A 13 35.13 4.58 29.83
N LEU A 14 34.43 4.41 28.71
CA LEU A 14 33.29 3.47 28.58
C LEU A 14 33.53 2.30 27.60
N ALA A 15 34.76 2.10 27.13
CA ALA A 15 35.11 1.00 26.20
C ALA A 15 35.86 -0.16 26.87
N GLY A 16 35.65 -0.38 28.18
CA GLY A 16 36.39 -1.38 28.95
C GLY A 16 35.50 -2.17 29.92
N SER A 17 34.62 -3.03 29.40
CA SER A 17 34.11 -4.22 30.10
C SER A 17 33.08 -4.99 29.25
N PHE A 18 33.45 -5.41 28.05
CA PHE A 18 32.81 -6.60 27.48
C PHE A 18 33.61 -7.81 27.94
N ALA A 19 33.22 -8.32 29.10
CA ALA A 19 33.68 -9.60 29.59
C ALA A 19 33.39 -10.67 28.53
N SER A 20 34.43 -11.40 28.18
CA SER A 20 34.43 -12.66 27.46
C SER A 20 33.28 -13.56 27.91
N ALA A 21 32.27 -13.74 27.06
CA ALA A 21 31.29 -14.80 27.23
C ALA A 21 31.99 -16.16 27.07
N PRO A 22 31.72 -17.15 27.95
CA PRO A 22 32.24 -18.48 27.77
C PRO A 22 31.70 -19.08 26.47
N SER A 23 32.60 -19.52 25.61
CA SER A 23 32.34 -20.36 24.45
C SER A 23 31.84 -21.72 24.93
N GLY A 24 30.56 -21.79 25.26
CA GLY A 24 29.83 -23.02 25.55
C GLY A 24 29.33 -23.67 24.26
N ASP A 25 29.50 -24.98 24.19
CA ASP A 25 29.17 -25.87 23.08
C ASP A 25 27.73 -25.68 22.53
N PHE A 26 27.60 -25.04 21.37
CA PHE A 26 26.37 -25.02 20.57
C PHE A 26 26.26 -26.19 19.59
N GLN A 27 27.07 -27.24 19.74
CA GLN A 27 27.21 -28.31 18.74
C GLN A 27 26.17 -29.45 18.82
N ARG A 28 25.07 -29.31 19.59
CA ARG A 28 24.10 -30.42 19.79
C ARG A 28 22.62 -30.08 19.56
N LEU A 29 22.29 -29.23 18.59
CA LEU A 29 20.89 -29.06 18.12
C LEU A 29 20.74 -29.08 16.59
N ALA A 30 21.65 -29.72 15.87
CA ALA A 30 21.44 -30.08 14.47
C ALA A 30 20.68 -31.42 14.37
N ALA A 31 19.41 -31.41 14.77
CA ALA A 31 18.49 -32.45 14.29
C ALA A 31 18.24 -32.19 12.78
N PRO A 32 18.14 -33.24 11.94
CA PRO A 32 17.79 -33.05 10.54
C PRO A 32 16.44 -32.35 10.46
N ILE A 33 16.43 -31.17 9.84
CA ILE A 33 15.24 -30.41 9.49
C ILE A 33 14.38 -31.34 8.63
N GLY A 34 13.35 -31.94 9.24
CA GLY A 34 12.33 -32.68 8.51
C GLY A 34 11.64 -31.77 7.49
N PRO A 35 10.99 -32.33 6.46
CA PRO A 35 10.23 -31.53 5.49
C PRO A 35 9.27 -30.62 6.25
N ASP A 36 9.40 -29.31 6.00
CA ASP A 36 8.63 -28.24 6.61
C ASP A 36 7.12 -28.59 6.59
N PRO A 37 6.50 -28.93 7.74
CA PRO A 37 5.10 -29.36 7.78
C PRO A 37 4.14 -28.23 7.37
N TYR A 38 4.64 -26.99 7.23
CA TYR A 38 3.87 -25.83 6.79
C TYR A 38 3.97 -25.54 5.29
N ALA A 39 4.84 -26.24 4.54
CA ALA A 39 4.96 -26.04 3.09
C ALA A 39 3.73 -26.53 2.30
N ALA A 40 2.83 -27.31 2.94
CA ALA A 40 1.65 -27.88 2.28
C ALA A 40 0.36 -27.05 2.42
N GLN A 41 0.38 -25.92 3.16
CA GLN A 41 -0.82 -25.08 3.34
C GLN A 41 -0.55 -23.64 2.92
N ARG A 42 -0.19 -23.45 1.64
CA ARG A 42 -0.63 -22.21 1.00
C ARG A 42 -2.14 -22.33 0.87
N PRO A 43 -2.96 -21.47 1.52
CA PRO A 43 -4.35 -21.38 1.13
C PRO A 43 -4.32 -21.00 -0.34
N GLN A 44 -4.62 -21.97 -1.21
CA GLN A 44 -5.07 -21.65 -2.56
C GLN A 44 -6.15 -20.62 -2.33
N GLY A 45 -5.93 -19.39 -2.79
CA GLY A 45 -6.91 -18.32 -2.68
C GLY A 45 -8.17 -18.84 -3.34
N THR A 46 -9.05 -19.39 -2.53
CA THR A 46 -10.43 -19.65 -2.89
C THR A 46 -10.98 -18.25 -2.99
N THR A 47 -10.78 -17.62 -4.14
CA THR A 47 -11.68 -16.61 -4.66
C THR A 47 -13.03 -17.31 -4.70
N ALA A 48 -13.71 -17.35 -3.56
CA ALA A 48 -15.08 -17.77 -3.49
C ALA A 48 -15.77 -16.90 -4.53
N PRO A 49 -16.27 -17.49 -5.63
CA PRO A 49 -16.85 -16.70 -6.69
C PRO A 49 -17.92 -15.83 -6.04
N LEU A 50 -17.85 -14.52 -6.30
CA LEU A 50 -18.85 -13.58 -5.83
C LEU A 50 -20.23 -14.22 -6.03
N PRO A 51 -21.12 -14.16 -5.01
CA PRO A 51 -22.43 -14.79 -5.12
C PRO A 51 -23.06 -14.33 -6.43
N ALA A 52 -23.47 -15.30 -7.25
CA ALA A 52 -24.12 -15.00 -8.51
C ALA A 52 -25.26 -14.01 -8.22
N PRO A 53 -25.37 -12.91 -8.98
CA PRO A 53 -26.40 -11.91 -8.72
C PRO A 53 -27.75 -12.62 -8.63
N PRO A 54 -28.63 -12.19 -7.69
CA PRO A 54 -29.95 -12.79 -7.57
C PRO A 54 -30.60 -12.76 -8.96
N PRO A 55 -31.28 -13.86 -9.37
CA PRO A 55 -31.93 -13.92 -10.67
C PRO A 55 -32.76 -12.67 -10.80
N SER A 56 -32.45 -11.85 -11.81
CA SER A 56 -33.12 -10.57 -12.02
C SER A 56 -34.62 -10.85 -11.98
N ALA A 57 -35.38 -10.04 -11.23
CA ALA A 57 -36.83 -10.20 -11.10
C ALA A 57 -37.56 -10.22 -12.48
N SER A 58 -36.85 -9.87 -13.56
CA SER A 58 -37.19 -10.11 -14.96
C SER A 58 -37.39 -11.59 -15.35
N GLY A 59 -37.16 -12.56 -14.45
CA GLY A 59 -37.32 -13.99 -14.72
C GLY A 59 -38.77 -14.42 -14.97
N ARG A 60 -39.75 -13.69 -14.43
CA ARG A 60 -41.16 -13.88 -14.80
C ARG A 60 -41.46 -13.00 -16.00
N ARG A 61 -41.39 -13.59 -17.20
CA ARG A 61 -41.85 -12.97 -18.44
C ARG A 61 -43.32 -12.56 -18.24
N SER A 62 -43.61 -11.26 -18.16
CA SER A 62 -45.00 -10.81 -18.09
C SER A 62 -45.73 -11.31 -19.33
N THR A 63 -46.87 -11.95 -19.15
CA THR A 63 -47.68 -12.44 -20.25
C THR A 63 -48.88 -11.52 -20.44
N ILE A 64 -49.40 -11.44 -21.67
CA ILE A 64 -50.66 -10.74 -21.97
C ILE A 64 -51.86 -11.28 -21.16
N TRP A 65 -51.70 -12.47 -20.57
CA TRP A 65 -52.72 -13.16 -19.76
C TRP A 65 -52.57 -12.94 -18.27
N ASP A 66 -51.55 -12.19 -17.83
CA ASP A 66 -51.43 -11.84 -16.42
C ASP A 66 -52.63 -10.98 -16.00
N LYS A 67 -53.09 -11.14 -14.75
CA LYS A 67 -54.29 -10.46 -14.22
C LYS A 67 -54.26 -8.94 -14.40
N GLN A 68 -53.08 -8.36 -14.50
CA GLN A 68 -52.87 -6.92 -14.67
C GLN A 68 -53.03 -6.44 -16.13
N HIS A 69 -52.89 -7.34 -17.11
CA HIS A 69 -52.88 -6.99 -18.54
C HIS A 69 -54.02 -7.63 -19.33
N ILE A 70 -54.68 -8.64 -18.76
CA ILE A 70 -55.75 -9.38 -19.45
C ILE A 70 -56.95 -8.49 -19.78
N SER A 71 -57.35 -7.58 -18.89
CA SER A 71 -58.49 -6.66 -19.13
C SER A 71 -58.21 -5.70 -20.28
N GLU A 72 -56.99 -5.19 -20.34
CA GLU A 72 -56.53 -4.24 -21.35
C GLU A 72 -56.34 -4.94 -22.71
N THR A 73 -55.80 -6.16 -22.69
CA THR A 73 -55.67 -7.00 -23.88
C THR A 73 -57.05 -7.35 -24.44
N LEU A 74 -58.00 -7.76 -23.59
CA LEU A 74 -59.37 -8.05 -24.00
C LEU A 74 -60.11 -6.82 -24.53
N ALA A 75 -59.91 -5.65 -23.93
CA ALA A 75 -60.47 -4.39 -24.42
C ALA A 75 -59.92 -4.04 -25.81
N GLY A 76 -58.60 -4.19 -26.03
CA GLY A 76 -57.98 -3.97 -27.33
C GLY A 76 -58.45 -4.95 -28.40
N ILE A 77 -58.62 -6.23 -28.04
CA ILE A 77 -59.19 -7.27 -28.92
C ILE A 77 -60.63 -6.90 -29.30
N GLY A 78 -61.46 -6.51 -28.33
CA GLY A 78 -62.86 -6.12 -28.57
C GLY A 78 -62.96 -4.89 -29.48
N GLN A 79 -62.10 -3.89 -29.28
CA GLN A 79 -62.07 -2.68 -30.11
C GLN A 79 -61.63 -2.98 -31.55
N ALA A 80 -60.59 -3.80 -31.74
CA ALA A 80 -60.10 -4.21 -33.06
C ALA A 80 -61.11 -5.08 -33.83
N PHE A 81 -61.90 -5.88 -33.11
CA PHE A 81 -62.94 -6.70 -33.71
C PHE A 81 -64.15 -5.86 -34.15
N LEU A 82 -64.57 -4.89 -33.35
CA LEU A 82 -65.73 -4.04 -33.63
C LEU A 82 -65.45 -2.94 -34.66
N SER A 83 -64.18 -2.58 -34.89
CA SER A 83 -63.82 -1.52 -35.85
C SER A 83 -63.90 -1.97 -37.32
N ASN A 84 -63.87 -3.28 -37.59
CA ASN A 84 -63.78 -3.81 -38.94
C ASN A 84 -65.10 -4.45 -39.38
N GLN A 85 -65.57 -4.08 -40.57
CA GLN A 85 -66.84 -4.58 -41.12
C GLN A 85 -66.75 -6.04 -41.59
N ASN A 86 -65.53 -6.55 -41.84
CA ASN A 86 -65.28 -7.90 -42.32
C ASN A 86 -64.62 -8.75 -41.22
N PHE A 87 -65.17 -9.94 -40.96
CA PHE A 87 -64.66 -10.87 -39.95
C PHE A 87 -63.19 -11.24 -40.16
N GLY A 88 -62.77 -11.49 -41.40
CA GLY A 88 -61.37 -11.82 -41.73
C GLY A 88 -60.40 -10.68 -41.43
N GLU A 89 -60.86 -9.44 -41.59
CA GLU A 89 -60.09 -8.22 -41.32
C GLU A 89 -60.04 -7.94 -39.80
N GLY A 90 -61.12 -8.27 -39.07
CA GLY A 90 -61.16 -8.21 -37.60
C GLY A 90 -60.16 -9.17 -36.93
N LEU A 91 -60.01 -10.40 -37.44
CA LEU A 91 -59.01 -11.35 -36.92
C LEU A 91 -57.57 -10.88 -37.15
N GLY A 92 -57.29 -10.27 -38.30
CA GLY A 92 -55.97 -9.69 -38.59
C GLY A 92 -55.63 -8.52 -37.64
N ALA A 93 -56.60 -7.64 -37.39
CA ALA A 93 -56.43 -6.52 -36.46
C ALA A 93 -56.20 -6.99 -35.01
N VAL A 94 -56.93 -8.01 -34.57
CA VAL A 94 -56.75 -8.65 -33.25
C VAL A 94 -55.34 -9.23 -33.09
N ALA A 95 -54.83 -9.92 -34.11
CA ALA A 95 -53.47 -10.46 -34.09
C ALA A 95 -52.41 -9.34 -33.95
N GLY A 96 -52.63 -8.21 -34.62
CA GLY A 96 -51.79 -7.02 -34.50
C GLY A 96 -51.76 -6.43 -33.08
N VAL A 97 -52.92 -6.32 -32.42
CA VAL A 97 -53.02 -5.84 -31.03
C VAL A 97 -52.30 -6.78 -30.07
N ILE A 98 -52.49 -8.09 -30.21
CA ILE A 98 -51.81 -9.10 -29.38
C ILE A 98 -50.29 -9.02 -29.58
N GLY A 99 -49.83 -8.94 -30.82
CA GLY A 99 -48.41 -8.82 -31.16
C GLY A 99 -47.77 -7.56 -30.59
N ASN A 100 -48.41 -6.39 -30.78
CA ASN A 100 -47.92 -5.11 -30.26
C ASN A 100 -47.90 -5.09 -28.73
N ARG A 101 -48.92 -5.63 -28.07
CA ARG A 101 -48.97 -5.69 -26.61
C ARG A 101 -47.90 -6.63 -26.05
N GLN A 102 -47.67 -7.75 -26.71
CA GLN A 102 -46.60 -8.67 -26.31
C GLN A 102 -45.20 -8.06 -26.50
N HIS A 103 -45.01 -7.19 -27.51
CA HIS A 103 -43.80 -6.40 -27.67
C HIS A 103 -43.64 -5.37 -26.54
N GLN A 104 -44.68 -4.58 -26.24
CA GLN A 104 -44.66 -3.61 -25.13
C GLN A 104 -44.35 -4.27 -23.80
N LEU A 105 -44.99 -5.40 -23.48
CA LEU A 105 -44.74 -6.14 -22.24
C LEU A 105 -43.31 -6.67 -22.15
N ARG A 106 -42.71 -7.06 -23.28
CA ARG A 106 -41.29 -7.45 -23.33
C ARG A 106 -40.38 -6.26 -23.05
N ASP A 107 -40.73 -5.07 -23.53
CA ASP A 107 -39.96 -3.85 -23.30
C ASP A 107 -40.15 -3.30 -21.88
N ASP A 108 -41.37 -3.37 -21.33
CA ASP A 108 -41.68 -3.00 -19.93
C ASP A 108 -41.03 -3.96 -18.92
N THR A 109 -40.93 -5.25 -19.26
CA THR A 109 -40.21 -6.24 -18.43
C THR A 109 -38.70 -6.06 -18.51
N ARG A 110 -38.19 -5.40 -19.55
CA ARG A 110 -36.78 -5.00 -19.68
C ARG A 110 -36.47 -3.72 -18.89
N LYS A 111 -37.04 -3.55 -17.68
CA LYS A 111 -36.38 -2.72 -16.65
C LYS A 111 -35.01 -3.35 -16.39
N SER A 112 -34.02 -2.89 -17.13
CA SER A 112 -32.68 -3.44 -17.13
C SER A 112 -32.03 -3.01 -15.83
N VAL A 113 -32.10 -3.88 -14.83
CA VAL A 113 -31.22 -3.76 -13.68
C VAL A 113 -29.84 -4.18 -14.17
N THR A 114 -29.02 -3.20 -14.51
CA THR A 114 -27.62 -3.42 -14.86
C THR A 114 -26.79 -3.24 -13.61
N TYR A 115 -26.05 -4.28 -13.23
CA TYR A 115 -25.08 -4.16 -12.14
C TYR A 115 -23.82 -3.49 -12.69
N GLY A 116 -23.29 -2.51 -11.94
CA GLY A 116 -22.15 -1.71 -12.38
C GLY A 116 -21.33 -1.12 -11.23
N GLY A 117 -20.25 -0.43 -11.60
CA GLY A 117 -19.26 0.11 -10.69
C GLY A 117 -18.20 -0.92 -10.26
N PRO A 118 -17.25 -0.53 -9.40
CA PRO A 118 -16.22 -1.43 -8.88
C PRO A 118 -16.89 -2.63 -8.21
N ASP A 119 -16.55 -3.83 -8.68
CA ASP A 119 -17.04 -5.11 -8.17
C ASP A 119 -18.58 -5.26 -8.19
N ASN A 120 -19.27 -4.59 -9.12
CA ASN A 120 -20.73 -4.67 -9.31
C ASN A 120 -21.58 -4.27 -8.08
N GLN A 121 -21.03 -3.46 -7.18
CA GLN A 121 -21.67 -3.07 -5.92
C GLN A 121 -22.94 -2.19 -6.07
N PHE A 122 -23.23 -1.71 -7.28
CA PHE A 122 -24.39 -0.86 -7.56
C PHE A 122 -25.32 -1.53 -8.56
N ALA A 123 -26.61 -1.53 -8.24
CA ALA A 123 -27.69 -1.81 -9.17
C ALA A 123 -28.13 -0.48 -9.80
N ILE A 124 -27.97 -0.37 -11.12
CA ILE A 124 -28.45 0.75 -11.93
C ILE A 124 -29.77 0.31 -12.55
N THR A 125 -30.86 0.94 -12.13
CA THR A 125 -32.19 0.71 -12.73
C THR A 125 -32.51 1.91 -13.61
N THR A 126 -32.58 1.68 -14.92
CA THR A 126 -33.02 2.69 -15.88
C THR A 126 -34.52 2.53 -16.12
N ASP A 127 -35.28 3.60 -15.88
CA ASP A 127 -36.69 3.64 -16.25
C ASP A 127 -36.82 3.83 -17.77
N PRO A 128 -37.42 2.89 -18.51
CA PRO A 128 -37.50 2.97 -19.97
C PRO A 128 -38.37 4.14 -20.49
N ALA A 129 -39.30 4.65 -19.68
CA ALA A 129 -40.21 5.72 -20.10
C ALA A 129 -39.59 7.11 -19.98
N SER A 130 -38.88 7.38 -18.89
CA SER A 130 -38.25 8.68 -18.61
C SER A 130 -36.77 8.73 -19.00
N GLY A 131 -36.10 7.58 -19.07
CA GLY A 131 -34.64 7.49 -19.15
C GLY A 131 -33.94 7.75 -17.81
N ASP A 132 -34.69 7.99 -16.74
CA ASP A 132 -34.12 8.28 -15.42
C ASP A 132 -33.40 7.04 -14.87
N GLN A 133 -32.19 7.27 -14.35
CA GLN A 133 -31.38 6.22 -13.74
C GLN A 133 -31.43 6.35 -12.22
N SER A 134 -31.81 5.27 -11.56
CA SER A 134 -31.68 5.16 -10.10
C SER A 134 -30.54 4.21 -9.77
N ILE A 135 -29.63 4.66 -8.90
CA ILE A 135 -28.46 3.91 -8.47
C ILE A 135 -28.70 3.49 -7.03
N ARG A 136 -28.72 2.17 -6.77
CA ARG A 136 -28.86 1.63 -5.42
C ARG A 136 -27.67 0.73 -5.10
N LYS A 137 -27.04 0.97 -3.95
CA LYS A 137 -26.01 0.06 -3.41
C LYS A 137 -26.68 -1.26 -3.03
N VAL A 138 -26.12 -2.37 -3.51
CA VAL A 138 -26.62 -3.72 -3.19
C VAL A 138 -25.87 -4.21 -1.94
N PRO A 139 -26.55 -4.35 -0.78
CA PRO A 139 -25.90 -4.66 0.49
C PRO A 139 -25.06 -5.95 0.42
N GLU A 140 -25.54 -6.97 -0.30
CA GLU A 140 -24.89 -8.27 -0.39
C GLU A 140 -23.52 -8.19 -1.09
N PHE A 141 -23.42 -7.39 -2.16
CA PHE A 141 -22.14 -7.16 -2.85
C PHE A 141 -21.23 -6.24 -2.03
N ALA A 142 -21.79 -5.27 -1.32
CA ALA A 142 -21.02 -4.39 -0.46
C ALA A 142 -20.30 -5.16 0.66
N GLU A 143 -21.00 -6.08 1.32
CA GLU A 143 -20.44 -6.93 2.38
C GLU A 143 -19.39 -7.90 1.83
N ALA A 144 -19.65 -8.50 0.66
CA ALA A 144 -18.69 -9.39 0.01
C ALA A 144 -17.39 -8.66 -0.37
N VAL A 145 -17.48 -7.46 -0.92
CA VAL A 145 -16.32 -6.62 -1.26
C VAL A 145 -15.56 -6.18 -0.02
N GLU A 146 -16.26 -5.81 1.06
CA GLU A 146 -15.62 -5.48 2.33
C GLU A 146 -14.94 -6.69 2.97
N ALA A 147 -15.52 -7.89 2.86
CA ALA A 147 -14.92 -9.13 3.31
C ALA A 147 -13.68 -9.48 2.48
N GLU A 148 -13.73 -9.33 1.17
CA GLU A 148 -12.56 -9.53 0.30
C GLU A 148 -11.46 -8.51 0.60
N ARG A 149 -11.82 -7.23 0.80
CA ARG A 149 -10.85 -6.20 1.24
C ARG A 149 -10.23 -6.58 2.58
N ARG A 150 -11.05 -6.98 3.56
CA ARG A 150 -10.54 -7.43 4.87
C ARG A 150 -9.61 -8.63 4.73
N ALA A 151 -9.92 -9.60 3.87
CA ALA A 151 -9.06 -10.75 3.63
C ALA A 151 -7.77 -10.37 2.88
N ARG A 152 -7.86 -9.45 1.91
CA ARG A 152 -6.71 -8.98 1.12
C ARG A 152 -5.74 -8.13 1.94
N TYR A 153 -6.26 -7.33 2.87
CA TYR A 153 -5.47 -6.51 3.79
C TYR A 153 -5.25 -7.18 5.16
N ALA A 154 -5.69 -8.44 5.34
CA ALA A 154 -5.36 -9.20 6.53
C ALA A 154 -3.85 -9.43 6.55
N PRO A 155 -3.17 -9.21 7.69
CA PRO A 155 -1.74 -9.47 7.78
C PRO A 155 -1.46 -10.94 7.46
N THR A 156 -0.46 -11.17 6.63
CA THR A 156 0.01 -12.52 6.35
C THR A 156 0.54 -13.18 7.64
N PRO A 157 0.56 -14.52 7.74
CA PRO A 157 1.11 -15.20 8.93
C PRO A 157 2.55 -14.77 9.25
N LYS A 158 3.33 -14.44 8.22
CA LYS A 158 4.68 -13.91 8.35
C LYS A 158 4.70 -12.51 8.95
N GLU A 159 3.84 -11.60 8.49
CA GLU A 159 3.72 -10.25 9.05
C GLU A 159 3.24 -10.30 10.50
N ASN A 160 2.29 -11.18 10.83
CA ASN A 160 1.87 -11.41 12.21
C ASN A 160 3.03 -11.90 13.09
N ALA A 161 3.85 -12.81 12.59
CA ALA A 161 5.04 -13.27 13.31
C ALA A 161 6.06 -12.14 13.52
N ASP A 162 6.32 -11.31 12.50
CA ASP A 162 7.22 -10.15 12.59
C ASP A 162 6.72 -9.09 13.56
N MET A 163 5.44 -8.69 13.47
CA MET A 163 4.82 -7.76 14.41
C MET A 163 4.91 -8.28 15.84
N ARG A 164 4.59 -9.56 16.06
CA ARG A 164 4.72 -10.20 17.38
C ARG A 164 6.15 -10.13 17.90
N SER A 165 7.14 -10.50 17.08
CA SER A 165 8.52 -10.51 17.53
C SER A 165 9.06 -9.12 17.86
N ARG A 166 8.65 -8.07 17.13
CA ARG A 166 9.02 -6.68 17.47
C ARG A 166 8.46 -6.26 18.82
N VAL A 167 7.21 -6.64 19.11
CA VAL A 167 6.57 -6.37 20.41
C VAL A 167 7.26 -7.16 21.53
N LEU A 168 7.59 -8.43 21.30
CA LEU A 168 8.31 -9.23 22.30
C LEU A 168 9.73 -8.72 22.53
N TYR A 169 10.41 -8.23 21.49
CA TYR A 169 11.73 -7.62 21.59
C TYR A 169 11.68 -6.34 22.44
N SER A 170 10.68 -5.47 22.22
CA SER A 170 10.55 -4.24 23.01
C SER A 170 10.23 -4.53 24.48
N ILE A 171 9.41 -5.57 24.75
CA ILE A 171 9.17 -6.03 26.13
C ILE A 171 10.46 -6.59 26.74
N GLY A 172 11.24 -7.38 25.99
CA GLY A 172 12.50 -7.95 26.46
C GLY A 172 13.55 -6.89 26.85
N ALA A 173 13.51 -5.72 26.22
CA ALA A 173 14.37 -4.58 26.55
C ALA A 173 14.00 -3.86 27.86
N LEU A 174 12.81 -4.09 28.41
CA LEU A 174 12.39 -3.51 29.68
C LEU A 174 13.07 -4.21 30.88
N PRO A 175 13.17 -3.54 32.05
CA PRO A 175 13.57 -4.19 33.30
C PRO A 175 12.69 -5.41 33.59
N ALA A 176 13.27 -6.48 34.15
CA ALA A 176 12.60 -7.76 34.37
C ALA A 176 11.25 -7.63 35.10
N GLU A 177 11.17 -6.73 36.08
CA GLU A 177 9.98 -6.44 36.88
C GLU A 177 8.80 -5.88 36.06
N GLN A 178 9.07 -5.21 34.93
CA GLN A 178 8.05 -4.55 34.12
C GLN A 178 7.55 -5.41 32.95
N ARG A 179 8.28 -6.47 32.58
CA ARG A 179 8.01 -7.27 31.38
C ARG A 179 6.65 -7.95 31.42
N ALA A 180 6.30 -8.57 32.55
CA ALA A 180 5.03 -9.25 32.72
C ALA A 180 3.85 -8.29 32.58
N THR A 181 3.93 -7.10 33.17
CA THR A 181 2.88 -6.08 33.07
C THR A 181 2.75 -5.54 31.65
N ALA A 182 3.87 -5.23 30.99
CA ALA A 182 3.88 -4.80 29.60
C ALA A 182 3.28 -5.86 28.66
N TYR A 183 3.59 -7.13 28.90
CA TYR A 183 3.02 -8.25 28.16
C TYR A 183 1.50 -8.39 28.36
N GLN A 184 1.02 -8.26 29.59
CA GLN A 184 -0.42 -8.26 29.87
C GLN A 184 -1.12 -7.09 29.16
N HIS A 185 -0.48 -5.92 29.09
CA HIS A 185 -1.02 -4.79 28.34
C HIS A 185 -1.16 -5.08 26.83
N VAL A 186 -0.22 -5.83 26.24
CA VAL A 186 -0.30 -6.27 24.85
C VAL A 186 -1.45 -7.24 24.62
N ILE A 187 -1.62 -8.23 25.52
CA ILE A 187 -2.72 -9.19 25.44
C ILE A 187 -4.08 -8.49 25.60
N ALA A 188 -4.18 -7.51 26.49
CA ALA A 188 -5.40 -6.75 26.74
C ALA A 188 -5.74 -5.80 25.58
N ASN A 189 -4.75 -5.33 24.80
CA ASN A 189 -4.93 -4.34 23.75
C ASN A 189 -4.36 -4.81 22.40
N PRO A 190 -4.80 -5.95 21.85
CA PRO A 190 -4.18 -6.58 20.67
C PRO A 190 -4.24 -5.68 19.43
N ALA A 191 -5.31 -4.88 19.29
CA ALA A 191 -5.49 -3.94 18.19
C ALA A 191 -4.46 -2.79 18.18
N GLN A 192 -3.93 -2.39 19.34
CA GLN A 192 -2.92 -1.32 19.41
C GLN A 192 -1.55 -1.78 18.90
N TYR A 193 -1.27 -3.08 19.02
CA TYR A 193 0.01 -3.69 18.67
C TYR A 193 -0.04 -4.57 17.42
N SER A 194 -1.22 -4.70 16.80
CA SER A 194 -1.48 -5.55 15.64
C SER A 194 -1.01 -6.99 15.85
N VAL A 195 -1.22 -7.55 17.05
CA VAL A 195 -0.86 -8.93 17.39
C VAL A 195 -2.10 -9.77 17.66
N ASP A 196 -2.05 -11.03 17.24
CA ASP A 196 -3.08 -12.01 17.57
C ASP A 196 -2.75 -12.71 18.91
N PRO A 197 -3.50 -12.42 20.00
CA PRO A 197 -3.25 -12.99 21.31
C PRO A 197 -3.54 -14.49 21.37
N ALA A 198 -4.33 -15.05 20.44
CA ALA A 198 -4.60 -16.49 20.39
C ALA A 198 -3.34 -17.32 20.13
N THR A 199 -2.30 -16.71 19.54
CA THR A 199 -1.02 -17.37 19.24
C THR A 199 0.04 -17.15 20.32
N MET A 200 -0.33 -16.53 21.44
CA MET A 200 0.57 -16.10 22.50
C MET A 200 0.22 -16.81 23.81
N PRO A 201 1.20 -17.18 24.66
CA PRO A 201 0.92 -17.75 25.98
C PRO A 201 0.22 -16.73 26.87
N GLY A 202 -0.64 -17.17 27.79
CA GLY A 202 -1.37 -16.25 28.67
C GLY A 202 -0.51 -15.47 29.68
N GLN A 203 0.76 -15.86 29.86
CA GLN A 203 1.70 -15.25 30.80
C GLN A 203 3.07 -15.05 30.15
N TRP A 204 3.79 -14.01 30.60
CA TRP A 204 5.16 -13.77 30.17
C TRP A 204 6.09 -14.84 30.71
N SER A 205 6.98 -15.34 29.85
CA SER A 205 8.16 -16.13 30.22
C SER A 205 9.36 -15.51 29.52
N ASP A 206 10.49 -15.36 30.21
CA ASP A 206 11.71 -14.82 29.59
C ASP A 206 12.23 -15.71 28.45
N GLU A 207 12.00 -17.03 28.54
CA GLU A 207 12.32 -17.96 27.45
C GLU A 207 11.44 -17.69 26.22
N TYR A 208 10.14 -17.50 26.42
CA TYR A 208 9.22 -17.13 25.35
C TYR A 208 9.55 -15.76 24.76
N GLY A 209 9.87 -14.78 25.60
CA GLY A 209 10.30 -13.46 25.16
C GLY A 209 11.55 -13.52 24.28
N THR A 210 12.54 -14.31 24.68
CA THR A 210 13.81 -14.46 23.97
C THR A 210 13.63 -15.19 22.64
N VAL A 211 12.96 -16.36 22.66
CA VAL A 211 12.74 -17.17 21.46
C VAL A 211 11.76 -16.47 20.51
N GLY A 212 10.66 -15.93 21.06
CA GLY A 212 9.64 -15.22 20.33
C GLY A 212 10.14 -13.93 19.70
N ALA A 213 11.00 -13.17 20.37
CA ALA A 213 11.66 -12.00 19.77
C ALA A 213 12.60 -12.38 18.61
N GLY A 214 13.21 -13.57 18.66
CA GLY A 214 14.11 -14.07 17.61
C GLY A 214 13.42 -14.61 16.36
N LEU A 215 12.11 -14.89 16.38
CA LEU A 215 11.40 -15.56 15.28
C LEU A 215 10.99 -14.65 14.11
N GLY A 216 10.62 -13.40 14.38
CA GLY A 216 9.99 -12.50 13.42
C GLY A 216 10.94 -11.52 12.76
N MET A 217 12.12 -11.31 13.36
CA MET A 217 13.26 -10.82 12.63
C MET A 217 14.05 -12.04 12.13
N ASN A 218 14.26 -12.15 10.82
CA ASN A 218 15.54 -12.70 10.38
C ASN A 218 16.59 -11.91 11.17
N VAL A 219 17.20 -12.49 12.20
CA VAL A 219 18.25 -11.84 13.00
C VAL A 219 19.35 -11.27 12.09
N ASN A 220 19.50 -11.86 10.89
CA ASN A 220 20.31 -11.34 9.81
C ASN A 220 19.85 -9.98 9.24
N GLN A 221 18.56 -9.67 9.14
CA GLN A 221 18.06 -8.38 8.65
C GLN A 221 18.21 -7.26 9.67
N SER A 222 17.98 -7.53 10.96
CA SER A 222 18.19 -6.54 12.03
C SER A 222 19.67 -6.24 12.24
N LEU A 223 20.51 -7.28 12.26
CA LEU A 223 21.97 -7.12 12.26
C LEU A 223 22.47 -6.47 10.97
N SER A 224 21.85 -6.73 9.82
CA SER A 224 22.20 -6.06 8.56
C SER A 224 21.83 -4.58 8.58
N GLN A 225 20.68 -4.21 9.15
CA GLN A 225 20.30 -2.81 9.33
C GLN A 225 21.27 -2.11 10.29
N GLN A 226 21.57 -2.70 11.45
CA GLN A 226 22.57 -2.15 12.37
C GLN A 226 23.95 -2.01 11.72
N ARG A 227 24.40 -2.99 10.93
CA ARG A 227 25.65 -2.89 10.17
C ARG A 227 25.58 -1.81 9.10
N ASN A 228 24.47 -1.68 8.40
CA ASN A 228 24.29 -0.66 7.37
C ASN A 228 24.28 0.75 7.96
N ASP A 229 23.67 0.93 9.13
CA ASP A 229 23.66 2.21 9.85
C ASP A 229 25.06 2.56 10.36
N ALA A 230 25.81 1.58 10.87
CA ALA A 230 27.22 1.77 11.23
C ALA A 230 28.08 2.17 10.02
N VAL A 231 27.92 1.48 8.88
CA VAL A 231 28.62 1.80 7.63
C VAL A 231 28.22 3.18 7.10
N ALA A 232 26.95 3.58 7.24
CA ALA A 232 26.47 4.90 6.86
C ALA A 232 27.10 5.99 7.74
N ALA A 233 27.18 5.78 9.06
CA ALA A 233 27.84 6.69 9.99
C ALA A 233 29.33 6.86 9.64
N ASP A 234 30.04 5.77 9.33
CA ASP A 234 31.43 5.81 8.89
C ASP A 234 31.61 6.59 7.57
N ARG A 235 30.69 6.40 6.61
CA ARG A 235 30.70 7.17 5.35
C ARG A 235 30.48 8.66 5.57
N VAL A 236 29.56 9.03 6.47
CA VAL A 236 29.33 10.44 6.84
C VAL A 236 30.58 11.04 7.48
N ALA A 237 31.21 10.32 8.42
CA ALA A 237 32.46 10.77 9.04
C ALA A 237 33.60 10.92 8.02
N ALA A 238 33.73 9.98 7.08
CA ALA A 238 34.74 10.04 6.02
C ALA A 238 34.52 11.23 5.07
N ASN A 239 33.27 11.49 4.68
CA ASN A 239 32.91 12.64 3.84
C ASN A 239 33.16 13.97 4.55
N ARG A 240 32.89 14.05 5.85
CA ARG A 240 33.20 15.24 6.66
C ARG A 240 34.69 15.57 6.65
N ARG A 241 35.55 14.56 6.84
CA ARG A 241 37.02 14.74 6.74
C ARG A 241 37.46 15.22 5.36
N ARG A 242 36.82 14.74 4.29
CA ARG A 242 37.12 15.17 2.90
C ARG A 242 36.73 16.63 2.67
N LEU A 243 35.59 17.07 3.20
CA LEU A 243 35.15 18.46 3.14
C LEU A 243 36.13 19.37 3.87
N GLU A 244 36.53 19.00 5.09
CA GLU A 244 37.53 19.75 5.88
C GLU A 244 38.86 19.90 5.14
N GLN A 245 39.34 18.84 4.48
CA GLN A 245 40.54 18.90 3.63
C GLN A 245 40.35 19.78 2.38
N GLY A 246 39.15 19.76 1.79
CA GLY A 246 38.80 20.64 0.67
C GLY A 246 38.84 22.11 1.05
N ASP A 247 38.27 22.46 2.20
CA ASP A 247 38.26 23.82 2.73
C ASP A 247 39.68 24.33 3.02
N GLN A 248 40.54 23.49 3.60
CA GLN A 248 41.96 23.83 3.79
C GLN A 248 42.67 24.11 2.47
N ARG A 249 42.41 23.33 1.42
CA ARG A 249 42.99 23.57 0.09
C ARG A 249 42.48 24.87 -0.55
N LEU A 250 41.20 25.17 -0.39
CA LEU A 250 40.61 26.43 -0.87
C LEU A 250 41.23 27.63 -0.15
N GLN A 251 41.42 27.57 1.16
CA GLN A 251 42.09 28.62 1.93
C GLN A 251 43.54 28.83 1.46
N GLN A 252 44.29 27.76 1.22
CA GLN A 252 45.64 27.85 0.67
C GLN A 252 45.66 28.44 -0.74
N GLY A 253 44.70 28.07 -1.59
CA GLY A 253 44.54 28.64 -2.94
C GLY A 253 44.24 30.14 -2.89
N ALA A 254 43.30 30.55 -2.03
CA ALA A 254 42.95 31.95 -1.82
C ALA A 254 44.16 32.77 -1.32
N ALA A 255 44.95 32.22 -0.40
CA ALA A 255 46.19 32.86 0.08
C ALA A 255 47.22 33.05 -1.05
N ARG A 256 47.39 32.06 -1.94
CA ARG A 256 48.29 32.18 -3.11
C ARG A 256 47.81 33.23 -4.10
N VAL A 257 46.51 33.29 -4.38
CA VAL A 257 45.92 34.31 -5.26
C VAL A 257 46.11 35.70 -4.67
N ALA A 258 45.88 35.87 -3.36
CA ALA A 258 46.10 37.14 -2.67
C ALA A 258 47.57 37.59 -2.77
N GLN A 259 48.53 36.68 -2.52
CA GLN A 259 49.96 36.96 -2.69
C GLN A 259 50.33 37.32 -4.14
N GLY A 260 49.75 36.63 -5.13
CA GLY A 260 49.95 36.94 -6.54
C GLY A 260 49.42 38.32 -6.91
N ALA A 261 48.24 38.70 -6.42
CA ALA A 261 47.65 40.02 -6.64
C ALA A 261 48.50 41.14 -6.03
N GLU A 262 49.08 40.91 -4.85
CA GLU A 262 49.96 41.88 -4.20
C GLU A 262 51.28 42.06 -4.96
N ARG A 263 51.87 40.98 -5.48
CA ARG A 263 53.05 41.05 -6.37
C ARG A 263 52.77 41.82 -7.65
N LEU A 264 51.58 41.66 -8.25
CA LEU A 264 51.17 42.42 -9.43
C LEU A 264 50.98 43.92 -9.11
N ARG A 265 50.48 44.27 -7.92
CA ARG A 265 50.37 45.66 -7.47
C ARG A 265 51.73 46.32 -7.20
N GLN A 266 52.71 45.54 -6.72
CA GLN A 266 54.07 46.02 -6.46
C GLN A 266 54.97 46.00 -7.70
N SER A 267 54.53 45.40 -8.81
CA SER A 267 55.29 45.42 -10.05
C SER A 267 55.23 46.83 -10.67
N PRO A 268 56.38 47.49 -10.92
CA PRO A 268 56.40 48.81 -11.55
C PRO A 268 55.74 48.74 -12.94
N PRO A 269 55.04 49.81 -13.38
CA PRO A 269 54.41 49.83 -14.69
C PRO A 269 55.47 49.52 -15.75
N SER A 270 55.26 48.43 -16.49
CA SER A 270 56.13 48.05 -17.59
C SER A 270 56.23 49.23 -18.55
N THR A 271 57.39 49.87 -18.59
CA THR A 271 57.76 50.80 -19.66
C THR A 271 57.99 49.96 -20.92
N ARG A 272 56.91 49.43 -21.51
CA ARG A 272 56.97 48.77 -22.81
C ARG A 272 57.23 49.84 -23.85
N LYS A 273 58.52 49.99 -24.14
CA LYS A 273 59.15 50.76 -25.21
C LYS A 273 58.25 50.76 -26.45
N GLY A 274 57.90 51.96 -26.92
CA GLY A 274 56.97 52.18 -28.03
C GLY A 274 57.28 51.30 -29.24
N TYR A 275 56.27 50.56 -29.67
CA TYR A 275 56.27 49.96 -31.00
C TYR A 275 56.29 51.10 -32.02
N SER A 276 57.39 51.20 -32.77
CA SER A 276 57.53 52.08 -33.92
C SER A 276 56.42 51.77 -34.92
N MET A 277 55.56 52.75 -35.19
CA MET A 277 54.66 52.72 -36.33
C MET A 277 55.49 52.57 -37.62
N PRO A 278 55.15 51.64 -38.53
CA PRO A 278 55.80 51.57 -39.82
C PRO A 278 55.49 52.85 -40.63
N LYS A 279 56.54 53.48 -41.16
CA LYS A 279 56.44 54.70 -41.98
C LYS A 279 55.54 54.44 -43.20
N SER A 280 54.57 55.33 -43.42
CA SER A 280 53.72 55.31 -44.61
C SER A 280 54.54 55.55 -45.88
N ARG A 281 54.28 54.70 -46.87
CA ARG A 281 54.86 54.68 -48.22
C ARG A 281 54.35 55.87 -49.03
N ALA A 282 54.94 57.05 -48.83
CA ALA A 282 54.65 58.25 -49.62
C ALA A 282 55.88 58.93 -50.23
N ASP A 283 57.08 58.38 -50.03
CA ASP A 283 58.30 58.81 -50.72
C ASP A 283 59.01 57.57 -51.24
N PHE A 284 58.74 57.20 -52.50
CA PHE A 284 59.63 56.54 -53.50
C PHE A 284 58.81 56.02 -54.68
#